data_AF-A0A1Q4E1S6-F1
#
_entry.id   AF-A0A1Q4E1S6-F1
#
_cell.length_a   1.000
_cell.length_b   1.000
_cell.length_c   1.000
_cell.angle_alpha   90.00
_cell.angle_beta   90.00
_cell.angle_gamma   90.00
#
_symmetry.space_group_name_H-M   'P 1'
#
loop_
_entity.id
_entity.type
_entity.pdbx_description
1 polymer ?
#
loop_
_entity_poly.entity_id
_entity_poly.type
_entity_poly.pdbx_seq_one_letter_code
_entity_poly.pdbx_strand_id
1 'polypeptide(L)'
;MVDSIGTKAGAVTDRRTVPVDPASRVAAVRPVASDAPAVRSAAAEIAAEQAARPPVDAERVSRIRKAIHDNKFPLSPSTIADRLLAFKLDWKSREPS
;
A
#
# COMPACT_ATOMS: atom_id res chain seq x y z
N MET A 1 47.41 21.68 -25.35
CA MET A 1 48.71 21.97 -24.71
C MET A 1 48.40 22.93 -23.57
N VAL A 2 48.75 22.56 -22.35
CA VAL A 2 48.23 23.12 -21.10
C VAL A 2 49.14 24.24 -20.62
N ASP A 3 48.59 25.39 -20.20
CA ASP A 3 49.31 26.34 -19.37
C ASP A 3 48.69 26.38 -17.97
N SER A 4 49.52 26.11 -16.97
CA SER A 4 49.18 26.23 -15.55
C SER A 4 49.54 27.62 -15.06
N ILE A 5 48.56 28.34 -14.53
CA ILE A 5 48.81 29.56 -13.76
C ILE A 5 48.44 29.27 -12.31
N GLY A 6 49.39 28.64 -11.61
CA GLY A 6 49.26 28.34 -10.19
C GLY A 6 49.11 29.62 -9.37
N THR A 7 48.18 29.59 -8.42
CA THR A 7 47.89 30.69 -7.49
C THR A 7 49.09 30.95 -6.59
N LYS A 8 49.80 32.05 -6.83
CA LYS A 8 50.81 32.57 -5.89
C LYS A 8 50.07 32.97 -4.61
N ALA A 9 50.34 32.28 -3.51
CA ALA A 9 49.83 32.61 -2.18
C ALA A 9 50.38 33.97 -1.74
N GLY A 10 49.60 35.02 -1.95
CA GLY A 10 49.83 36.31 -1.31
C GLY A 10 49.53 36.17 0.17
N ALA A 11 50.48 36.57 1.01
CA ALA A 11 50.35 36.61 2.45
C ALA A 11 49.13 37.45 2.86
N VAL A 12 48.06 36.80 3.30
CA VAL A 12 46.94 37.45 3.96
C VAL A 12 47.34 37.64 5.43
N THR A 13 48.06 38.73 5.68
CA THR A 13 48.31 39.18 7.05
C THR A 13 46.99 39.73 7.61
N ASP A 14 46.56 39.11 8.70
CA ASP A 14 45.52 39.58 9.62
C ASP A 14 44.04 39.39 9.19
N ARG A 15 43.54 38.15 9.36
CA ARG A 15 42.13 37.92 9.72
C ARG A 15 42.09 37.32 11.12
N ARG A 16 41.85 38.15 12.12
CA ARG A 16 41.47 37.70 13.46
C ARG A 16 40.08 37.08 13.39
N THR A 17 40.01 35.76 13.40
CA THR A 17 38.78 35.02 13.66
C THR A 17 38.54 34.98 15.17
N VAL A 18 37.40 35.53 15.60
CA VAL A 18 36.92 35.40 16.98
C VAL A 18 36.10 34.09 17.06
N PRO A 19 36.35 33.21 18.05
CA PRO A 19 35.51 32.03 18.24
C PRO A 19 34.08 32.44 18.61
N VAL A 20 33.09 31.87 17.92
CA VAL A 20 31.67 31.99 18.28
C VAL A 20 31.24 30.67 18.90
N ASP A 21 30.70 30.72 20.12
CA ASP A 21 30.17 29.53 20.78
C ASP A 21 28.96 28.96 20.03
N PRO A 22 28.83 27.62 19.96
CA PRO A 22 27.70 26.99 19.31
C PRO A 22 26.39 27.30 20.04
N ALA A 23 25.38 27.74 19.29
CA ALA A 23 24.03 27.94 19.82
C ALA A 23 23.46 26.61 20.36
N SER A 24 22.88 26.66 21.56
CA SER A 24 22.33 25.46 22.20
C SER A 24 21.17 24.87 21.40
N ARG A 25 21.08 23.54 21.36
CA ARG A 25 20.08 22.80 20.57
C ARG A 25 18.68 23.01 21.15
N VAL A 26 17.75 23.49 20.32
CA VAL A 26 16.32 23.62 20.66
C VAL A 26 15.74 22.25 20.99
N ALA A 27 15.00 22.17 22.10
CA ALA A 27 14.37 20.93 22.55
C ALA A 27 13.36 20.40 21.53
N ALA A 28 13.38 19.09 21.29
CA ALA A 28 12.44 18.43 20.39
C ALA A 28 11.01 18.52 20.93
N VAL A 29 10.08 18.95 20.07
CA VAL A 29 8.64 18.96 20.37
C VAL A 29 8.16 17.50 20.50
N ARG A 30 7.48 17.19 21.61
CA ARG A 30 6.88 15.86 21.81
C ARG A 30 5.82 15.60 20.72
N PRO A 31 5.77 14.39 20.14
CA PRO A 31 4.69 14.03 19.23
C PRO A 31 3.37 14.08 20.01
N VAL A 32 2.44 14.90 19.55
CA VAL A 32 1.05 14.84 20.00
C VAL A 32 0.46 13.57 19.40
N ALA A 33 -0.03 12.68 20.26
CA ALA A 33 -0.80 11.54 19.80
C ALA A 33 -2.04 12.07 19.06
N SER A 34 -2.11 11.85 17.75
CA SER A 34 -3.30 12.14 16.96
C SER A 34 -4.34 11.08 17.28
N ASP A 35 -5.09 11.27 18.36
CA ASP A 35 -6.34 10.56 18.64
C ASP A 35 -7.50 11.19 17.86
N ALA A 36 -7.23 11.58 16.61
CA ALA A 36 -8.26 12.02 15.69
C ALA A 36 -8.87 10.76 15.07
N PRO A 37 -10.19 10.52 15.20
CA PRO A 37 -10.82 9.42 14.49
C PRO A 37 -10.53 9.60 13.01
N ALA A 38 -9.99 8.56 12.37
CA ALA A 38 -9.79 8.56 10.93
C ALA A 38 -11.13 8.89 10.28
N VAL A 39 -11.23 10.08 9.66
CA VAL A 39 -12.43 10.50 8.94
C VAL A 39 -12.59 9.52 7.78
N ARG A 40 -13.41 8.49 7.98
CA ARG A 40 -13.77 7.57 6.91
C ARG A 40 -14.69 8.36 5.99
N SER A 41 -14.34 8.39 4.71
CA SER A 41 -15.25 8.93 3.72
C SER A 41 -16.53 8.08 3.72
N ALA A 42 -17.68 8.68 3.40
CA ALA A 42 -18.93 7.93 3.23
C ALA A 42 -18.76 6.77 2.22
N ALA A 43 -17.87 6.93 1.24
CA ALA A 43 -17.51 5.87 0.31
C ALA A 43 -16.79 4.67 0.99
N ALA A 44 -15.92 4.93 1.96
CA ALA A 44 -15.24 3.89 2.73
C ALA A 44 -16.21 3.15 3.67
N GLU A 45 -17.23 3.84 4.19
CA GLU A 45 -18.29 3.23 5.00
C GLU A 45 -19.19 2.33 4.15
N ILE A 46 -19.66 2.82 3.00
CA ILE A 46 -20.45 2.02 2.05
C ILE A 46 -19.65 0.81 1.57
N ALA A 47 -18.36 0.99 1.23
CA ALA A 47 -17.50 -0.12 0.84
C ALA A 47 -17.34 -1.16 1.97
N ALA A 48 -17.22 -0.71 3.22
CA ALA A 48 -17.15 -1.61 4.37
C ALA A 48 -18.46 -2.35 4.62
N GLU A 49 -19.62 -1.69 4.47
CA GLU A 49 -20.95 -2.31 4.58
C GLU A 49 -21.19 -3.35 3.49
N GLN A 50 -20.80 -3.05 2.24
CA GLN A 50 -20.89 -3.98 1.11
C GLN A 50 -19.89 -5.14 1.24
N ALA A 51 -18.73 -4.92 1.88
CA ALA A 51 -17.76 -5.97 2.17
C ALA A 51 -18.20 -6.87 3.35
N ALA A 52 -19.01 -6.36 4.27
CA ALA A 52 -19.48 -7.11 5.44
C ALA A 52 -20.38 -8.30 5.07
N ARG A 53 -21.03 -8.25 3.90
CA ARG A 53 -21.78 -9.39 3.36
C ARG A 53 -21.32 -9.65 1.93
N PRO A 54 -20.71 -10.82 1.63
CA PRO A 54 -20.36 -11.14 0.25
C PRO A 54 -21.64 -11.12 -0.61
N PRO A 55 -21.61 -10.59 -1.85
CA PRO A 55 -22.78 -10.44 -2.72
C PRO A 55 -23.20 -11.79 -3.29
N VAL A 56 -23.67 -12.69 -2.42
CA VAL A 56 -24.09 -14.04 -2.77
C VAL A 56 -25.61 -14.06 -2.90
N ASP A 57 -26.10 -14.42 -4.08
CA ASP A 57 -27.52 -14.70 -4.32
C ASP A 57 -27.87 -16.07 -3.70
N ALA A 58 -28.52 -16.03 -2.53
CA ALA A 58 -28.91 -17.21 -1.77
C ALA A 58 -29.95 -18.07 -2.49
N GLU A 59 -30.88 -17.46 -3.23
CA GLU A 59 -31.89 -18.20 -3.97
C GLU A 59 -31.27 -18.98 -5.12
N ARG A 60 -30.31 -18.36 -5.83
CA ARG A 60 -29.56 -19.03 -6.90
C ARG A 60 -28.76 -20.21 -6.34
N VAL A 61 -28.12 -20.06 -5.18
CA VAL A 61 -27.42 -21.17 -4.53
C VAL A 61 -28.37 -22.32 -4.21
N SER A 62 -29.57 -22.01 -3.67
CA SER A 62 -30.59 -23.03 -3.38
C SER A 62 -31.03 -23.78 -4.65
N ARG A 63 -31.33 -23.06 -5.74
CA ARG A 63 -31.71 -23.67 -7.03
C ARG A 63 -30.62 -24.58 -7.59
N ILE A 64 -29.36 -24.14 -7.54
CA ILE A 64 -28.21 -24.95 -7.99
C ILE A 64 -28.05 -26.19 -7.13
N ARG A 65 -28.14 -26.06 -5.80
CA ARG A 65 -28.04 -27.19 -4.87
C ARG A 65 -29.12 -28.24 -5.15
N LYS A 66 -30.35 -27.81 -5.38
CA LYS A 66 -31.46 -28.69 -5.77
C LYS A 66 -31.17 -29.40 -7.10
N ALA A 67 -30.71 -28.68 -8.12
CA ALA A 67 -30.39 -29.27 -9.42
C ALA A 67 -29.25 -30.30 -9.36
N ILE A 68 -28.26 -30.09 -8.49
CA ILE A 68 -27.17 -31.06 -8.25
C ILE A 68 -27.73 -32.32 -7.57
N HIS A 69 -28.54 -32.16 -6.52
CA HIS A 69 -29.21 -33.27 -5.85
C HIS A 69 -30.06 -34.10 -6.81
N ASP A 70 -30.82 -33.42 -7.68
CA ASP A 70 -31.71 -34.06 -8.65
C ASP A 70 -30.95 -34.61 -9.88
N ASN A 71 -29.61 -34.53 -9.90
CA ASN A 71 -28.73 -34.95 -11.00
C ASN A 71 -29.07 -34.30 -12.35
N LYS A 72 -29.63 -33.09 -12.30
CA LYS A 72 -30.01 -32.28 -13.48
C LYS A 72 -29.03 -31.15 -13.75
N PHE A 73 -28.06 -30.96 -12.86
CA PHE A 73 -26.99 -29.98 -13.06
C PHE A 73 -25.89 -30.61 -13.94
N PRO A 74 -25.53 -29.99 -15.08
CA PRO A 74 -24.52 -30.56 -15.97
C PRO A 74 -23.13 -30.46 -15.34
N LEU A 75 -22.59 -31.60 -14.91
CA LEU A 75 -21.23 -31.71 -14.39
C LEU A 75 -20.33 -32.30 -15.48
N SER A 76 -19.37 -31.51 -15.97
CA SER A 76 -18.33 -31.96 -16.89
C SER A 76 -16.95 -31.88 -16.24
N PRO A 77 -16.11 -32.93 -16.32
CA PRO A 77 -14.74 -32.89 -15.80
C PRO A 77 -13.91 -31.71 -16.34
N SER A 78 -14.09 -31.36 -17.62
CA SER A 78 -13.38 -30.22 -18.24
C SER A 78 -13.76 -28.90 -17.58
N THR A 79 -15.06 -28.65 -17.43
CA THR A 79 -15.57 -27.43 -16.80
C THR A 79 -15.11 -27.30 -15.35
N ILE A 80 -15.01 -28.41 -14.62
CA ILE A 80 -14.49 -28.39 -13.24
C ILE A 80 -13.00 -27.98 -13.26
N ALA A 81 -12.19 -28.58 -14.14
CA ALA A 81 -10.78 -28.25 -14.26
C ALA A 81 -10.56 -26.76 -14.61
N ASP A 82 -11.34 -26.24 -15.56
CA ASP A 82 -11.26 -24.82 -15.96
C ASP A 82 -11.58 -23.89 -14.78
N ARG A 83 -12.58 -24.24 -13.97
CA ARG A 83 -12.98 -23.45 -12.79
C ARG A 83 -11.93 -23.49 -11.69
N LEU A 84 -11.30 -24.64 -11.46
CA LEU A 84 -10.20 -24.75 -10.50
C LEU A 84 -8.97 -23.96 -10.96
N LEU A 85 -8.66 -23.97 -12.26
CA LEU A 85 -7.57 -23.19 -12.82
C LEU A 85 -7.84 -21.68 -12.70
N ALA A 86 -9.04 -21.23 -13.06
CA ALA A 86 -9.44 -19.84 -12.90
C ALA A 86 -9.33 -19.38 -11.45
N PHE A 87 -9.80 -20.18 -10.49
CA PHE A 87 -9.66 -19.87 -9.07
C PHE A 87 -8.20 -19.75 -8.62
N LYS A 88 -7.33 -20.64 -9.09
CA LYS A 88 -5.89 -20.58 -8.80
C LYS A 88 -5.25 -19.30 -9.34
N LEU A 89 -5.63 -18.89 -10.54
CA LEU A 89 -5.11 -17.66 -11.17
C LEU A 89 -5.60 -16.42 -10.42
N ASP A 90 -6.89 -16.33 -10.12
CA ASP A 90 -7.48 -15.23 -9.34
C ASP A 90 -6.84 -15.10 -7.95
N TRP A 91 -6.58 -16.22 -7.29
CA TRP A 91 -5.91 -16.25 -5.99
C TRP A 91 -4.50 -15.67 -6.09
N LYS A 92 -3.69 -16.17 -7.04
CA LYS A 92 -2.31 -15.71 -7.25
C LYS A 92 -2.25 -14.20 -7.55
N SER A 93 -3.21 -13.66 -8.29
CA SER A 93 -3.28 -12.23 -8.60
C SER A 93 -3.60 -11.33 -7.40
N ARG A 94 -4.06 -11.90 -6.28
CA ARG A 94 -4.44 -11.15 -5.07
C ARG A 94 -3.36 -11.18 -3.98
N GLU A 95 -2.26 -11.93 -4.18
CA GLU A 95 -1.14 -11.91 -3.23
C GLU A 95 -0.36 -10.59 -3.36
N PRO A 96 -0.08 -9.89 -2.24
CA PRO A 96 0.77 -8.71 -2.27
C PRO A 96 2.23 -9.11 -2.61
N SER A 97 2.85 -8.40 -3.56
CA SER A 97 4.22 -8.64 -4.01
C SER A 97 5.27 -8.40 -2.93
#